data_AF-A0AAV1B8X9-F1
#
_entry.id   AF-A0AAV1B8X9-F1
#
_cell.length_a   1.000
_cell.length_b   1.000
_cell.length_c   1.000
_cell.angle_alpha   90.00
_cell.angle_beta   90.00
_cell.angle_gamma   90.00
#
_symmetry.space_group_name_H-M   'P 1'
#
loop_
_entity.id
_entity.type
_entity.pdbx_description
1 polymer ?
#
loop_
_entity_poly.entity_id
_entity_poly.type
_entity_poly.pdbx_seq_one_letter_code
_entity_poly.pdbx_strand_id
1 'polypeptide(L)'
;MATTISPTTCFIFLPIIILSSFCPITTLCATVLEDLKNLHKPLDFNTTIINNCIRNPSLRYCNSSPMMDLDEIFKHTIVASHLCNESNNPNCVESFPKIDLRNRPNIAPLYLSFTFFWKYCPLTIMSIDFSNNSIKGSFPNDVFFCTQIQSLDLSINEFSGEIPIQSFSPLTNLTFLNLSYNSFSESEISDSQFFKKFNSSSFLHSGALIDHKKFTIKAIILLVGFPILVILMVIFLGWLCFQRPDYLPRILQRSGRFTFTPAILKAATFGFSNKNLVGKSEFVHIYKGVLRDGTKVKIEMYWDDISRDSYHEFVEECKILSELNHKNLVKVLGWCKGRKFRAVITEWIREESVEMWLLESGPSWNHRVKALMGVVECMLYLHEEWPEVDYDLKISSVLVHDSLEPLISRFQVGDRNNSRKKICKFGIFLLEMILNKRVQDDFDGNDDGFISYMRTLHPPDMHKMIDERMDVTETALHHVKQVLSLGLMCIDQSNNEKLPSFAHIYNIVSKAYKDSLVLPYHKTTHGDRVKGHKRVQFK
;
A
#
# COMPACT_ATOMS: atom_id res chain seq x y z
N MET A 1 -46.34 -27.12 26.39
CA MET A 1 -46.94 -28.35 26.96
C MET A 1 -45.81 -29.31 27.29
N ALA A 2 -45.68 -29.66 28.58
CA ALA A 2 -45.09 -30.86 29.20
C ALA A 2 -43.78 -31.45 28.60
N THR A 3 -42.74 -31.87 29.33
CA THR A 3 -42.41 -32.10 30.75
C THR A 3 -40.93 -32.53 30.75
N THR A 4 -40.02 -31.82 31.42
CA THR A 4 -39.24 -32.24 32.62
C THR A 4 -38.27 -33.44 32.53
N ILE A 5 -37.05 -33.21 33.05
CA ILE A 5 -36.10 -34.14 33.74
C ILE A 5 -34.83 -34.57 32.97
N SER A 6 -33.70 -33.96 33.36
CA SER A 6 -32.33 -34.53 33.40
C SER A 6 -32.21 -35.54 34.56
N PRO A 7 -31.19 -36.42 34.76
CA PRO A 7 -29.76 -36.12 34.56
C PRO A 7 -28.81 -37.33 34.27
N THR A 8 -27.53 -37.00 34.03
CA THR A 8 -26.28 -37.69 34.43
C THR A 8 -26.18 -39.23 34.41
N THR A 9 -25.11 -39.77 33.79
CA THR A 9 -24.04 -40.49 34.51
C THR A 9 -22.88 -40.90 33.60
N CYS A 10 -21.66 -40.69 34.13
CA CYS A 10 -20.40 -41.31 33.72
C CYS A 10 -20.49 -42.84 33.70
N PHE A 11 -19.79 -43.49 32.76
CA PHE A 11 -19.28 -44.84 32.94
C PHE A 11 -17.82 -44.93 32.47
N ILE A 12 -16.97 -45.33 33.40
CA ILE A 12 -15.63 -45.89 33.22
C ILE A 12 -15.82 -47.37 32.85
N PHE A 13 -15.12 -47.87 31.82
CA PHE A 13 -14.72 -49.28 31.69
C PHE A 13 -13.50 -49.42 30.76
N LEU A 14 -12.34 -49.77 31.34
CA LEU A 14 -11.29 -50.62 30.74
C LEU A 14 -11.76 -52.11 30.86
N PRO A 15 -11.03 -53.15 30.38
CA PRO A 15 -10.15 -53.35 29.22
C PRO A 15 -10.38 -54.73 28.50
N ILE A 16 -9.90 -54.93 27.26
CA ILE A 16 -9.65 -56.27 26.65
C ILE A 16 -8.45 -56.11 25.67
N ILE A 17 -7.23 -56.48 26.05
CA ILE A 17 -6.51 -57.75 25.77
C ILE A 17 -6.55 -58.15 24.28
N ILE A 18 -5.46 -57.88 23.55
CA ILE A 18 -4.97 -58.79 22.52
C ILE A 18 -3.48 -59.03 22.79
N LEU A 19 -3.19 -60.28 23.15
CA LEU A 19 -1.86 -60.86 23.32
C LEU A 19 -1.52 -61.59 22.03
N SER A 20 -0.47 -61.15 21.34
CA SER A 20 0.44 -61.96 20.51
C SER A 20 1.60 -61.04 20.14
N SER A 21 2.87 -61.39 20.21
CA SER A 21 3.57 -62.58 20.64
C SER A 21 5.05 -62.19 20.63
N PHE A 22 5.74 -62.45 21.74
CA PHE A 22 7.15 -62.85 21.82
C PHE A 22 8.17 -62.25 20.83
N CYS A 23 9.05 -61.38 21.33
CA CYS A 23 10.43 -61.79 21.63
C CYS A 23 11.13 -60.74 22.53
N PRO A 24 11.75 -61.12 23.66
CA PRO A 24 12.60 -60.23 24.43
C PRO A 24 14.02 -60.28 23.85
N ILE A 25 14.55 -59.17 23.35
CA ILE A 25 16.00 -59.00 23.26
C ILE A 25 16.43 -58.27 24.53
N THR A 26 16.42 -59.01 25.64
CA THR A 26 17.45 -58.85 26.64
C THR A 26 18.76 -59.39 26.04
N THR A 27 19.89 -58.83 26.48
CA THR A 27 21.26 -59.27 26.19
C THR A 27 21.80 -58.93 24.80
N LEU A 28 22.33 -57.71 24.65
CA LEU A 28 23.70 -57.51 24.18
C LEU A 28 24.16 -56.08 24.51
N CYS A 29 24.44 -55.83 25.78
CA CYS A 29 25.39 -54.78 26.14
C CYS A 29 26.66 -55.48 26.63
N ALA A 30 27.24 -56.31 25.75
CA ALA A 30 28.64 -56.69 25.88
C ALA A 30 29.41 -55.41 25.54
N THR A 31 29.94 -54.76 26.55
CA THR A 31 30.73 -53.55 26.35
C THR A 31 31.98 -53.91 25.54
N VAL A 32 32.48 -53.00 24.69
CA VAL A 32 33.82 -53.13 24.06
C VAL A 32 34.91 -53.41 25.12
N LEU A 33 34.66 -53.03 26.38
CA LEU A 33 35.50 -53.34 27.54
C LEU A 33 35.54 -54.84 27.89
N GLU A 34 34.47 -55.58 27.62
CA GLU A 34 34.33 -57.02 27.85
C GLU A 34 34.96 -57.81 26.68
N ASP A 35 34.83 -57.31 25.45
CA ASP A 35 35.53 -57.84 24.28
C ASP A 35 37.06 -57.58 24.35
N LEU A 36 37.49 -56.39 24.78
CA LEU A 36 38.90 -56.06 25.04
C LEU A 36 39.52 -56.89 26.19
N LYS A 37 38.70 -57.31 27.17
CA LYS A 37 39.16 -58.21 28.25
C LYS A 37 39.36 -59.66 27.79
N ASN A 38 38.65 -60.08 26.75
CA ASN A 38 38.68 -61.44 26.22
C ASN A 38 39.63 -61.61 25.02
N LEU A 39 40.29 -60.54 24.57
CA LEU A 39 41.28 -60.57 23.51
C LEU A 39 42.61 -61.12 24.04
N HIS A 40 43.13 -62.14 23.34
CA HIS A 40 44.46 -62.69 23.60
C HIS A 40 45.41 -62.28 22.48
N LYS A 41 46.66 -61.97 22.86
CA LYS A 41 47.70 -61.65 21.90
C LYS A 41 47.94 -62.81 20.92
N PRO A 42 48.13 -62.53 19.62
CA PRO A 42 48.61 -63.53 18.67
C PRO A 42 49.87 -64.22 19.21
N LEU A 43 50.03 -65.51 18.90
CA LEU A 43 51.15 -66.33 19.39
C LEU A 43 52.53 -65.74 19.02
N ASP A 44 52.59 -64.95 17.95
CA ASP A 44 53.77 -64.28 17.40
C ASP A 44 53.92 -62.81 17.82
N PHE A 45 52.95 -62.24 18.55
CA PHE A 45 52.93 -60.81 18.92
C PHE A 45 54.12 -60.44 19.80
N ASN A 46 54.35 -61.22 20.85
CA ASN A 46 55.48 -61.02 21.78
C ASN A 46 56.82 -61.05 21.03
N THR A 47 57.01 -62.06 20.19
CA THR A 47 58.21 -62.25 19.38
C THR A 47 58.39 -61.12 18.38
N THR A 48 57.31 -60.63 17.78
CA THR A 48 57.33 -59.52 16.82
C THR A 48 57.73 -58.20 17.46
N ILE A 49 57.14 -57.85 18.61
CA ILE A 49 57.47 -56.62 19.34
C ILE A 49 58.92 -56.64 19.83
N ILE A 50 59.36 -57.78 20.38
CA ILE A 50 60.75 -57.95 20.82
C ILE A 50 61.72 -57.85 19.62
N ASN A 51 61.41 -58.51 18.50
CA ASN A 51 62.22 -58.43 17.29
C ASN A 51 62.27 -57.03 16.68
N ASN A 52 61.18 -56.26 16.76
CA ASN A 52 61.15 -54.87 16.31
C ASN A 52 62.04 -53.98 17.17
N CYS A 53 62.04 -54.16 18.50
CA CYS A 53 62.97 -53.46 19.38
C CYS A 53 64.43 -53.85 19.16
N ILE A 54 64.69 -55.12 18.86
CA ILE A 54 66.04 -55.59 18.50
C ILE A 54 66.50 -54.98 17.17
N ARG A 55 65.60 -54.87 16.18
CA ARG A 55 65.92 -54.27 14.87
C ARG A 55 66.05 -52.75 14.92
N ASN A 56 65.24 -52.08 15.73
CA ASN A 56 65.25 -50.63 15.85
C ASN A 56 65.06 -50.19 17.31
N PRO A 57 66.15 -49.98 18.07
CA PRO A 57 66.10 -49.60 19.48
C PRO A 57 65.52 -48.20 19.73
N SER A 58 65.38 -47.36 18.70
CA SER A 58 64.87 -45.99 18.82
C SER A 58 63.33 -45.90 18.90
N LEU A 59 62.64 -47.03 18.71
CA LEU A 59 61.19 -47.12 18.85
C LEU A 59 60.77 -46.80 20.31
N ARG A 60 59.82 -45.88 20.48
CA ARG A 60 59.48 -45.31 21.81
C ARG A 60 59.01 -46.35 22.84
N TYR A 61 58.33 -47.42 22.41
CA TYR A 61 57.89 -48.51 23.29
C TYR A 61 59.04 -49.45 23.72
N CYS A 62 60.24 -49.30 23.15
CA CYS A 62 61.42 -50.07 23.53
C CYS A 62 62.22 -49.42 24.67
N ASN A 63 61.94 -48.14 24.99
CA ASN A 63 62.67 -47.34 25.97
C ASN A 63 61.84 -46.94 27.21
N SER A 64 60.68 -47.57 27.43
CA SER A 64 59.85 -47.31 28.61
C SER A 64 60.42 -48.01 29.85
N SER A 65 60.76 -47.22 30.87
CA SER A 65 61.08 -47.70 32.22
C SER A 65 59.88 -47.44 33.14
N PRO A 66 59.41 -48.40 33.97
CA PRO A 66 59.90 -49.77 34.13
C PRO A 66 59.26 -50.76 33.13
N MET A 67 59.88 -51.95 33.00
CA MET A 67 59.64 -53.06 32.05
C MET A 67 58.42 -52.97 31.11
N MET A 68 58.70 -53.08 29.81
CA MET A 68 57.77 -53.31 28.69
C MET A 68 56.59 -54.25 29.06
N ASP A 69 55.44 -53.69 29.44
CA ASP A 69 54.21 -54.45 29.66
C ASP A 69 53.57 -54.77 28.30
N LEU A 70 53.87 -55.96 27.80
CA LEU A 70 53.38 -56.45 26.51
C LEU A 70 51.86 -56.61 26.46
N ASP A 71 51.19 -56.80 27.61
CA ASP A 71 49.73 -56.90 27.69
C ASP A 71 49.07 -55.53 27.55
N GLU A 72 49.70 -54.50 28.14
CA GLU A 72 49.30 -53.11 27.96
C GLU A 72 49.51 -52.66 26.52
N ILE A 73 50.67 -52.96 25.91
CA ILE A 73 50.94 -52.63 24.49
C ILE A 73 49.91 -53.31 23.57
N PHE A 74 49.57 -54.58 23.83
CA PHE A 74 48.59 -55.32 23.03
C PHE A 74 47.19 -54.68 23.08
N LYS A 75 46.65 -54.41 24.28
CA LYS A 75 45.32 -53.80 24.46
C LYS A 75 45.22 -52.43 23.78
N HIS A 76 46.27 -51.61 23.89
CA HIS A 76 46.28 -50.26 23.30
C HIS A 76 46.52 -50.27 21.79
N THR A 77 47.23 -51.26 21.25
CA THR A 77 47.38 -51.46 19.79
C THR A 77 46.03 -51.82 19.16
N ILE A 78 45.18 -52.57 19.86
CA ILE A 78 43.81 -52.88 19.41
C ILE A 78 42.94 -51.63 19.38
N VAL A 79 42.97 -50.79 20.42
CA VAL A 79 42.22 -49.53 20.45
C VAL A 79 42.69 -48.58 19.34
N ALA A 80 44.02 -48.44 19.15
CA ALA A 80 44.58 -47.64 18.07
C ALA A 80 44.21 -48.20 16.68
N SER A 81 44.22 -49.52 16.51
CA SER A 81 43.80 -50.20 15.28
C SER A 81 42.30 -50.04 15.03
N HIS A 82 41.47 -50.10 16.06
CA HIS A 82 40.03 -49.91 15.97
C HIS A 82 39.70 -48.45 15.60
N LEU A 83 40.35 -47.47 16.24
CA LEU A 83 40.22 -46.06 15.88
C LEU A 83 40.73 -45.78 14.46
N CYS A 84 41.83 -46.40 14.03
CA CYS A 84 42.35 -46.24 12.67
C CYS A 84 41.39 -46.84 11.62
N ASN A 85 40.75 -47.97 11.94
CA ASN A 85 39.77 -48.62 11.08
C ASN A 85 38.43 -47.84 11.03
N GLU A 86 37.89 -47.41 12.17
CA GLU A 86 36.63 -46.65 12.24
C GLU A 86 36.73 -45.23 11.66
N SER A 87 37.93 -44.63 11.67
CA SER A 87 38.21 -43.33 11.06
C SER A 87 38.58 -43.40 9.57
N ASN A 88 38.62 -44.59 8.96
CA ASN A 88 39.01 -44.82 7.57
C ASN A 88 40.36 -44.17 7.18
N ASN A 89 41.36 -44.21 8.06
CA ASN A 89 42.69 -43.64 7.75
C ASN A 89 43.62 -44.72 7.15
N PRO A 90 44.02 -44.61 5.86
CA PRO A 90 44.69 -45.71 5.16
C PRO A 90 46.16 -45.92 5.54
N ASN A 91 46.79 -45.00 6.28
CA ASN A 91 48.25 -45.05 6.45
C ASN A 91 48.75 -45.38 7.86
N CYS A 92 47.93 -45.37 8.93
CA CYS A 92 48.28 -45.66 10.34
C CYS A 92 49.78 -45.57 10.74
N VAL A 93 50.52 -44.57 10.26
CA VAL A 93 51.97 -44.41 10.41
C VAL A 93 52.26 -42.92 10.60
N GLU A 94 52.97 -42.61 11.68
CA GLU A 94 53.67 -41.38 12.08
C GLU A 94 52.93 -40.03 12.13
N SER A 95 51.75 -39.83 11.55
CA SER A 95 50.92 -38.63 11.85
C SER A 95 49.41 -38.89 11.69
N PHE A 96 48.61 -38.52 12.70
CA PHE A 96 47.14 -38.48 12.63
C PHE A 96 46.71 -37.01 12.68
N PRO A 97 46.76 -36.27 11.56
CA PRO A 97 46.45 -34.85 11.56
C PRO A 97 44.98 -34.54 11.88
N LYS A 98 44.07 -35.47 11.60
CA LYS A 98 42.64 -35.34 11.85
C LYS A 98 42.06 -36.64 12.43
N ILE A 99 41.27 -36.50 13.48
CA ILE A 99 40.41 -37.55 14.05
C ILE A 99 38.96 -37.10 13.85
N ASP A 100 38.17 -37.88 13.12
CA ASP A 100 36.76 -37.60 12.80
C ASP A 100 35.92 -38.83 13.15
N LEU A 101 35.16 -38.76 14.25
CA LEU A 101 34.29 -39.83 14.74
C LEU A 101 32.84 -39.35 14.89
N ARG A 102 32.39 -38.48 13.98
CA ARG A 102 31.02 -37.95 14.01
C ARG A 102 29.95 -38.99 13.69
N ASN A 103 28.78 -38.85 14.33
CA ASN A 103 27.58 -39.66 14.03
C ASN A 103 27.81 -41.17 14.22
N ARG A 104 28.54 -41.56 15.27
CA ARG A 104 28.88 -42.95 15.60
C ARG A 104 28.30 -43.32 16.99
N PRO A 105 26.97 -43.52 17.09
CA PRO A 105 26.28 -43.68 18.37
C PRO A 105 26.63 -44.97 19.15
N ASN A 106 27.20 -45.97 18.48
CA ASN A 106 27.62 -47.24 19.07
C ASN A 106 29.08 -47.26 19.54
N ILE A 107 29.77 -46.12 19.55
CA ILE A 107 31.07 -46.00 20.22
C ILE A 107 30.79 -46.19 21.71
N ALA A 108 31.08 -47.40 22.23
CA ALA A 108 31.08 -47.71 23.65
C ALA A 108 31.77 -46.57 24.40
N PRO A 109 31.33 -46.20 25.63
CA PRO A 109 31.79 -44.99 26.31
C PRO A 109 33.30 -44.91 26.20
N LEU A 110 33.76 -44.03 25.29
CA LEU A 110 35.16 -43.93 24.95
C LEU A 110 35.78 -43.45 26.24
N TYR A 111 36.45 -44.34 26.96
CA TYR A 111 37.01 -44.05 28.27
C TYR A 111 38.16 -43.09 28.01
N LEU A 112 37.85 -41.80 27.95
CA LEU A 112 38.76 -40.69 27.67
C LEU A 112 39.78 -40.49 28.82
N SER A 113 39.95 -41.46 29.73
CA SER A 113 41.14 -41.58 30.57
C SER A 113 42.19 -42.36 29.78
N PHE A 114 42.89 -41.66 28.92
CA PHE A 114 43.49 -42.21 27.72
C PHE A 114 45.03 -42.21 27.88
N THR A 115 45.52 -42.75 29.00
CA THR A 115 46.88 -42.54 29.49
C THR A 115 47.99 -43.09 28.59
N PHE A 116 47.71 -44.02 27.67
CA PHE A 116 48.73 -44.59 26.77
C PHE A 116 48.79 -43.91 25.40
N PHE A 117 47.65 -43.58 24.77
CA PHE A 117 47.64 -43.00 23.41
C PHE A 117 48.31 -41.61 23.42
N TRP A 118 48.00 -40.75 24.40
CA TRP A 118 48.60 -39.42 24.51
C TRP A 118 50.05 -39.45 25.01
N LYS A 119 50.40 -40.47 25.81
CA LYS A 119 51.76 -40.65 26.34
C LYS A 119 52.74 -41.12 25.27
N TYR A 120 52.29 -41.83 24.23
CA TYR A 120 53.16 -42.42 23.22
C TYR A 120 52.90 -42.01 21.76
N CYS A 121 51.83 -41.28 21.43
CA CYS A 121 51.61 -40.79 20.07
C CYS A 121 52.49 -39.56 19.75
N PRO A 122 53.45 -39.67 18.81
CA PRO A 122 54.15 -38.52 18.24
C PRO A 122 53.34 -37.95 17.07
N LEU A 123 52.04 -37.72 17.27
CA LEU A 123 51.15 -37.38 16.17
C LEU A 123 50.78 -35.90 16.28
N THR A 124 51.12 -35.13 15.25
CA THR A 124 50.69 -33.74 15.09
C THR A 124 49.18 -33.70 14.84
N ILE A 125 48.37 -33.82 15.89
CA ILE A 125 46.90 -33.74 15.79
C ILE A 125 46.51 -32.27 15.65
N MET A 126 45.91 -31.94 14.51
CA MET A 126 45.42 -30.60 14.19
C MET A 126 43.90 -30.49 14.37
N SER A 127 43.15 -31.58 14.27
CA SER A 127 41.69 -31.53 14.36
C SER A 127 41.10 -32.77 15.03
N ILE A 128 40.21 -32.57 16.00
CA ILE A 128 39.40 -33.60 16.64
C ILE A 128 37.93 -33.23 16.47
N ASP A 129 37.13 -34.17 15.97
CA ASP A 129 35.69 -34.02 15.83
C ASP A 129 34.97 -35.26 16.37
N PHE A 130 34.36 -35.11 17.54
CA PHE A 130 33.56 -36.13 18.24
C PHE A 130 32.08 -35.75 18.29
N SER A 131 31.63 -34.84 17.43
CA SER A 131 30.27 -34.32 17.52
C SER A 131 29.19 -35.35 17.20
N ASN A 132 28.00 -35.16 17.79
CA ASN A 132 26.80 -35.96 17.58
C ASN A 132 27.00 -37.44 17.91
N ASN A 133 27.35 -37.69 19.17
CA ASN A 133 27.47 -39.02 19.76
C ASN A 133 26.78 -39.05 21.14
N SER A 134 26.73 -40.23 21.78
CA SER A 134 26.21 -40.39 23.14
C SER A 134 27.33 -40.51 24.18
N ILE A 135 28.44 -39.76 23.98
CA ILE A 135 29.63 -39.87 24.82
C ILE A 135 29.35 -39.23 26.19
N LYS A 136 29.62 -39.98 27.26
CA LYS A 136 29.46 -39.57 28.65
C LYS A 136 30.82 -39.37 29.32
N GLY A 137 30.85 -38.56 30.39
CA GLY A 137 32.05 -38.33 31.21
C GLY A 137 32.41 -36.86 31.30
N SER A 138 33.57 -36.56 31.92
CA SER A 138 34.08 -35.18 32.02
C SER A 138 34.79 -34.72 30.76
N PHE A 139 35.15 -33.43 30.71
CA PHE A 139 35.98 -32.89 29.64
C PHE A 139 37.29 -33.73 29.51
N PRO A 140 37.71 -34.12 28.29
CA PRO A 140 38.90 -34.92 28.08
C PRO A 140 40.17 -34.09 28.31
N ASN A 141 40.68 -34.08 29.54
CA ASN A 141 41.87 -33.31 29.93
C ASN A 141 43.11 -33.63 29.08
N ASP A 142 43.20 -34.85 28.55
CA ASP A 142 44.35 -35.24 27.76
C ASP A 142 44.46 -34.47 26.42
N VAL A 143 43.40 -33.81 25.96
CA VAL A 143 43.45 -32.91 24.79
C VAL A 143 44.45 -31.77 25.00
N PHE A 144 44.75 -31.39 26.25
CA PHE A 144 45.75 -30.35 26.54
C PHE A 144 47.19 -30.74 26.16
N PHE A 145 47.47 -32.03 25.96
CA PHE A 145 48.77 -32.48 25.44
C PHE A 145 48.91 -32.26 23.92
N CYS A 146 47.83 -31.94 23.22
CA CYS A 146 47.80 -31.69 21.77
C CYS A 146 48.09 -30.22 21.43
N THR A 147 49.31 -29.75 21.67
CA THR A 147 49.66 -28.33 21.50
C THR A 147 49.51 -27.79 20.07
N GLN A 148 49.46 -28.67 19.06
CA GLN A 148 49.26 -28.29 17.65
C GLN A 148 47.79 -28.27 17.19
N ILE A 149 46.84 -28.55 18.08
CA ILE A 149 45.42 -28.62 17.73
C ILE A 149 44.89 -27.25 17.28
N GLN A 150 44.11 -27.27 16.19
CA GLN A 150 43.46 -26.12 15.57
C GLN A 150 41.94 -26.19 15.68
N SER A 151 41.37 -27.40 15.64
CA SER A 151 39.92 -27.64 15.70
C SER A 151 39.56 -28.70 16.73
N LEU A 152 38.62 -28.39 17.62
CA LEU A 152 38.05 -29.31 18.60
C LEU A 152 36.52 -29.20 18.62
N ASP A 153 35.83 -30.21 18.12
CA ASP A 153 34.38 -30.32 18.21
C ASP A 153 33.98 -31.48 19.14
N LEU A 154 33.32 -31.14 20.25
CA LEU A 154 32.75 -32.07 21.22
C LEU A 154 31.21 -31.92 21.31
N SER A 155 30.59 -31.19 20.38
CA SER A 155 29.18 -30.81 20.48
C SER A 155 28.22 -31.99 20.35
N ILE A 156 27.01 -31.84 20.89
CA ILE A 156 25.94 -32.84 20.79
C ILE A 156 26.42 -34.17 21.37
N ASN A 157 26.70 -34.15 22.68
CA ASN A 157 27.14 -35.30 23.47
C ASN A 157 26.53 -35.21 24.88
N GLU A 158 26.88 -36.16 25.74
CA GLU A 158 26.45 -36.22 27.14
C GLU A 158 27.63 -35.93 28.11
N PHE A 159 28.58 -35.08 27.70
CA PHE A 159 29.67 -34.64 28.59
C PHE A 159 29.10 -33.84 29.77
N SER A 160 29.68 -34.01 30.95
CA SER A 160 29.22 -33.40 32.20
C SER A 160 30.36 -33.06 33.16
N GLY A 161 30.08 -32.32 34.22
CA GLY A 161 31.12 -31.84 35.15
C GLY A 161 31.82 -30.56 34.67
N GLU A 162 32.88 -30.15 35.37
CA GLU A 162 33.51 -28.84 35.16
C GLU A 162 34.42 -28.83 33.92
N ILE A 163 34.42 -27.70 33.21
CA ILE A 163 35.40 -27.42 32.16
C ILE A 163 36.67 -26.87 32.83
N PRO A 164 37.85 -27.48 32.61
CA PRO A 164 39.11 -27.06 33.22
C PRO A 164 39.68 -25.81 32.52
N ILE A 165 39.05 -24.65 32.72
CA ILE A 165 39.34 -23.37 32.04
C ILE A 165 40.83 -22.98 32.11
N GLN A 166 41.49 -23.26 33.25
CA GLN A 166 42.90 -22.92 33.49
C GLN A 166 43.89 -23.73 32.62
N SER A 167 43.48 -24.91 32.14
CA SER A 167 44.36 -25.84 31.42
C SER A 167 44.40 -25.60 29.90
N PHE A 168 43.61 -24.65 29.37
CA PHE A 168 43.57 -24.34 27.94
C PHE A 168 44.77 -23.50 27.44
N SER A 169 45.60 -22.96 28.33
CA SER A 169 46.75 -22.12 28.00
C SER A 169 47.73 -22.73 26.95
N PRO A 170 48.00 -24.04 26.91
CA PRO A 170 48.89 -24.65 25.93
C PRO A 170 48.32 -24.72 24.50
N LEU A 171 47.00 -24.55 24.32
CA LEU A 171 46.31 -24.71 23.04
C LEU A 171 46.27 -23.41 22.24
N THR A 172 47.44 -22.80 22.01
CA THR A 172 47.55 -21.48 21.37
C THR A 172 47.03 -21.46 19.93
N ASN A 173 47.14 -22.58 19.23
CA ASN A 173 46.75 -22.71 17.81
C ASN A 173 45.26 -23.04 17.61
N LEU A 174 44.48 -23.23 18.68
CA LEU A 174 43.06 -23.58 18.59
C LEU A 174 42.25 -22.40 18.05
N THR A 175 41.68 -22.57 16.86
CA THR A 175 40.85 -21.57 16.14
C THR A 175 39.37 -21.95 16.13
N PHE A 176 39.04 -23.24 16.24
CA PHE A 176 37.68 -23.74 16.33
C PHE A 176 37.50 -24.57 17.60
N LEU A 177 36.49 -24.20 18.39
CA LEU A 177 36.05 -24.93 19.57
C LEU A 177 34.52 -25.00 19.53
N ASN A 178 33.95 -26.17 19.77
CA ASN A 178 32.51 -26.33 19.88
C ASN A 178 32.18 -27.34 21.00
N LEU A 179 31.52 -26.85 22.04
CA LEU A 179 31.09 -27.58 23.25
C LEU A 179 29.56 -27.61 23.38
N SER A 180 28.83 -27.06 22.39
CA SER A 180 27.38 -26.89 22.43
C SER A 180 26.64 -28.22 22.62
N TYR A 181 25.45 -28.17 23.22
CA TYR A 181 24.62 -29.35 23.48
C TYR A 181 25.36 -30.44 24.25
N ASN A 182 25.77 -30.08 25.47
CA ASN A 182 26.38 -30.94 26.48
C ASN A 182 25.83 -30.56 27.86
N SER A 183 26.17 -31.31 28.90
CA SER A 183 25.69 -31.11 30.28
C SER A 183 26.81 -30.71 31.24
N PHE A 184 27.76 -29.85 30.82
CA PHE A 184 28.82 -29.36 31.71
C PHE A 184 28.20 -28.56 32.87
N SER A 185 28.86 -28.57 34.02
CA SER A 185 28.45 -27.73 35.15
C SER A 185 28.72 -26.25 34.83
N GLU A 186 27.91 -25.38 35.45
CA GLU A 186 28.04 -23.94 35.29
C GLU A 186 29.46 -23.50 35.62
N SER A 187 30.18 -23.04 34.59
CA SER A 187 31.49 -22.45 34.72
C SER A 187 31.46 -21.09 34.04
N GLU A 188 31.84 -20.04 34.79
CA GLU A 188 31.94 -18.69 34.25
C GLU A 188 33.18 -18.61 33.35
N ILE A 189 32.98 -18.88 32.05
CA ILE A 189 34.02 -18.73 31.01
C ILE A 189 34.32 -17.23 30.71
N SER A 190 33.63 -16.31 31.39
CA SER A 190 33.59 -14.86 31.16
C SER A 190 34.95 -14.14 31.24
N ASP A 191 35.84 -14.58 32.14
CA ASP A 191 37.08 -13.85 32.44
C ASP A 191 38.31 -14.32 31.66
N SER A 192 38.22 -15.46 30.97
CA SER A 192 39.34 -15.96 30.17
C SER A 192 39.35 -15.32 28.78
N GLN A 193 40.38 -14.51 28.49
CA GLN A 193 40.64 -13.97 27.15
C GLN A 193 40.68 -15.06 26.07
N PHE A 194 41.07 -16.28 26.45
CA PHE A 194 41.15 -17.42 25.55
C PHE A 194 39.80 -17.77 24.92
N PHE A 195 38.70 -17.74 25.68
CA PHE A 195 37.40 -18.20 25.16
C PHE A 195 36.63 -17.11 24.40
N LYS A 196 36.97 -15.84 24.61
CA LYS A 196 36.39 -14.70 23.87
C LYS A 196 36.70 -14.74 22.37
N LYS A 197 37.69 -15.53 21.94
CA LYS A 197 38.03 -15.72 20.51
C LYS A 197 37.05 -16.63 19.75
N PHE A 198 36.20 -17.39 20.46
CA PHE A 198 35.25 -18.31 19.86
C PHE A 198 33.82 -17.74 19.81
N ASN A 199 33.00 -18.25 18.89
CA ASN A 199 31.61 -17.80 18.73
C ASN A 199 30.74 -18.25 19.92
N SER A 200 29.78 -17.44 20.34
CA SER A 200 28.82 -17.79 21.40
C SER A 200 28.01 -19.05 21.07
N SER A 201 27.81 -19.35 19.79
CA SER A 201 27.15 -20.59 19.35
C SER A 201 27.89 -21.86 19.82
N SER A 202 29.21 -21.80 19.97
CA SER A 202 30.05 -22.91 20.43
C SER A 202 29.75 -23.37 21.85
N PHE A 203 28.98 -22.60 22.63
CA PHE A 203 28.68 -22.89 24.03
C PHE A 203 27.17 -23.01 24.29
N LEU A 204 26.36 -22.95 23.23
CA LEU A 204 24.91 -22.98 23.31
C LEU A 204 24.44 -24.30 23.95
N HIS A 205 23.60 -24.23 24.99
CA HIS A 205 23.12 -25.42 25.73
C HIS A 205 24.24 -26.37 26.18
N SER A 206 25.44 -25.85 26.47
CA SER A 206 26.55 -26.65 27.00
C SER A 206 26.60 -26.69 28.53
N GLY A 207 25.84 -25.82 29.20
CA GLY A 207 26.01 -25.50 30.62
C GLY A 207 27.06 -24.41 30.89
N ALA A 208 27.90 -24.07 29.92
CA ALA A 208 28.83 -22.94 30.02
C ALA A 208 28.18 -21.62 29.59
N LEU A 209 28.17 -20.62 30.48
CA LEU A 209 27.48 -19.35 30.27
C LEU A 209 28.45 -18.26 29.77
N ILE A 210 28.14 -17.66 28.62
CA ILE A 210 28.80 -16.44 28.12
C ILE A 210 27.87 -15.25 28.35
N ASP A 211 28.16 -14.47 29.39
CA ASP A 211 27.58 -13.15 29.72
C ASP A 211 26.04 -13.05 29.64
N HIS A 212 25.38 -13.39 30.76
CA HIS A 212 23.94 -13.42 30.94
C HIS A 212 23.24 -12.06 30.76
N LYS A 213 23.95 -10.92 30.85
CA LYS A 213 23.34 -9.58 30.82
C LYS A 213 22.95 -9.13 29.41
N LYS A 214 23.68 -9.57 28.39
CA LYS A 214 23.44 -9.15 27.00
C LYS A 214 22.26 -9.88 26.36
N PHE A 215 22.01 -11.12 26.77
CA PHE A 215 20.93 -11.95 26.26
C PHE A 215 19.56 -11.50 26.80
N THR A 216 19.48 -11.18 28.09
CA THR A 216 18.22 -10.74 28.73
C THR A 216 17.69 -9.43 28.15
N ILE A 217 18.55 -8.45 27.85
CA ILE A 217 18.14 -7.18 27.23
C ILE A 217 17.54 -7.40 25.83
N LYS A 218 18.18 -8.25 25.00
CA LYS A 218 17.68 -8.56 23.66
C LYS A 218 16.33 -9.27 23.70
N ALA A 219 16.15 -10.18 24.66
CA ALA A 219 14.89 -10.90 24.84
C ALA A 219 13.74 -9.95 25.27
N ILE A 220 14.00 -8.99 26.16
CA ILE A 220 12.99 -8.01 26.60
C ILE A 220 12.54 -7.11 25.45
N ILE A 221 13.46 -6.62 24.61
CA ILE A 221 13.13 -5.80 23.44
C ILE A 221 12.24 -6.57 22.46
N LEU A 222 12.54 -7.85 22.22
CA LEU A 222 11.76 -8.70 21.31
C LEU A 222 10.37 -9.04 21.88
N LEU A 223 10.29 -9.46 23.15
CA LEU A 223 9.06 -9.96 23.75
C LEU A 223 8.10 -8.86 24.17
N VAL A 224 8.59 -7.66 24.53
CA VAL A 224 7.76 -6.55 25.03
C VAL A 224 7.69 -5.40 24.02
N GLY A 225 8.82 -5.04 23.40
CA GLY A 225 8.89 -3.90 22.49
C GLY A 225 8.13 -4.11 21.19
N PHE A 226 8.26 -5.29 20.56
CA PHE A 226 7.60 -5.58 19.29
C PHE A 226 6.06 -5.60 19.39
N PRO A 227 5.43 -6.27 20.40
CA PRO A 227 3.97 -6.21 20.55
C PRO A 227 3.43 -4.80 20.76
N ILE A 228 4.10 -3.97 21.56
CA ILE A 228 3.69 -2.58 21.80
C ILE A 228 3.74 -1.77 20.50
N LEU A 229 4.80 -1.93 19.69
CA LEU A 229 4.90 -1.28 18.38
C LEU A 229 3.73 -1.66 17.46
N VAL A 230 3.39 -2.95 17.40
CA VAL A 230 2.27 -3.44 16.58
C VAL A 230 0.95 -2.84 17.04
N ILE A 231 0.68 -2.80 18.34
CA ILE A 231 -0.54 -2.19 18.90
C ILE A 231 -0.63 -0.71 18.53
N LEU A 232 0.46 0.05 18.69
CA LEU A 232 0.51 1.47 18.32
C LEU A 232 0.25 1.67 16.82
N MET A 233 0.82 0.81 15.96
CA MET A 233 0.59 0.86 14.52
C MET A 233 -0.88 0.59 14.17
N VAL A 234 -1.51 -0.39 14.81
CA VAL A 234 -2.93 -0.72 14.61
C VAL A 234 -3.84 0.44 15.07
N ILE A 235 -3.56 1.04 16.22
CA ILE A 235 -4.31 2.21 16.71
C ILE A 235 -4.16 3.39 15.74
N PHE A 236 -2.93 3.67 15.29
CA PHE A 236 -2.66 4.75 14.34
C PHE A 236 -3.37 4.53 13.00
N LEU A 237 -3.30 3.31 12.44
CA LEU A 237 -4.01 2.95 11.21
C LEU A 237 -5.53 2.99 11.40
N GLY A 238 -6.05 2.53 12.54
CA GLY A 238 -7.47 2.62 12.89
C GLY A 238 -7.96 4.07 12.98
N TRP A 239 -7.18 4.93 13.63
CA TRP A 239 -7.43 6.37 13.72
C TRP A 239 -7.41 7.04 12.33
N LEU A 240 -6.43 6.71 11.49
CA LEU A 240 -6.37 7.16 10.09
C LEU A 240 -7.60 6.71 9.30
N CYS A 241 -8.02 5.46 9.44
CA CYS A 241 -9.22 4.93 8.79
C CYS A 241 -10.50 5.63 9.28
N PHE A 242 -10.58 6.03 10.54
CA PHE A 242 -11.76 6.69 11.10
C PHE A 242 -11.84 8.17 10.71
N GLN A 243 -10.70 8.87 10.72
CA GLN A 243 -10.66 10.30 10.41
C GLN A 243 -10.59 10.58 8.90
N ARG A 244 -10.04 9.63 8.13
CA ARG A 244 -9.86 9.74 6.68
C ARG A 244 -10.05 8.35 6.03
N PRO A 245 -11.29 7.81 6.01
CA PRO A 245 -11.61 6.49 5.43
C PRO A 245 -11.18 6.33 3.97
N ASP A 246 -10.95 7.43 3.27
CA ASP A 246 -10.50 7.42 1.90
C ASP A 246 -9.03 6.91 1.74
N TYR A 247 -8.19 6.80 2.81
CA TYR A 247 -6.79 6.33 2.69
C TYR A 247 -6.64 4.83 2.38
N LEU A 248 -7.75 4.09 2.32
CA LEU A 248 -7.75 2.69 1.89
C LEU A 248 -7.30 2.57 0.42
N PRO A 249 -6.51 1.53 0.07
CA PRO A 249 -6.05 1.32 -1.30
C PRO A 249 -7.22 1.30 -2.31
N ARG A 250 -7.03 1.96 -3.47
CA ARG A 250 -7.99 1.99 -4.59
C ARG A 250 -8.50 0.60 -5.02
N ILE A 251 -7.76 -0.46 -4.72
CA ILE A 251 -8.11 -1.87 -5.01
C ILE A 251 -9.42 -2.29 -4.30
N LEU A 252 -9.78 -1.66 -3.18
CA LEU A 252 -11.04 -1.91 -2.46
C LEU A 252 -12.20 -1.05 -2.97
N GLN A 253 -11.94 -0.05 -3.83
CA GLN A 253 -12.97 0.80 -4.44
C GLN A 253 -13.46 0.14 -5.73
N ARG A 254 -14.42 -0.77 -5.59
CA ARG A 254 -15.21 -1.35 -6.69
C ARG A 254 -16.17 -0.34 -7.38
N SER A 255 -16.13 0.93 -7.00
CA SER A 255 -17.03 1.96 -7.54
C SER A 255 -16.59 2.39 -8.93
N GLY A 256 -17.52 2.40 -9.88
CA GLY A 256 -17.28 2.78 -11.27
C GLY A 256 -16.67 4.18 -11.43
N ARG A 257 -16.17 4.47 -12.65
CA ARG A 257 -15.39 5.66 -13.02
C ARG A 257 -15.93 7.01 -12.53
N PHE A 258 -17.24 7.12 -12.27
CA PHE A 258 -17.95 8.35 -11.91
C PHE A 258 -18.75 8.24 -10.58
N THR A 259 -18.54 7.20 -9.77
CA THR A 259 -19.30 7.00 -8.52
C THR A 259 -18.47 7.37 -7.30
N PHE A 260 -18.98 8.30 -6.51
CA PHE A 260 -18.41 8.74 -5.23
C PHE A 260 -19.06 8.01 -4.05
N THR A 261 -18.29 7.83 -2.97
CA THR A 261 -18.82 7.30 -1.71
C THR A 261 -19.24 8.45 -0.77
N PRO A 262 -20.22 8.22 0.11
CA PRO A 262 -20.60 9.21 1.13
C PRO A 262 -19.45 9.68 2.02
N ALA A 263 -18.45 8.80 2.22
CA ALA A 263 -17.24 9.11 2.98
C ALA A 263 -16.39 10.18 2.29
N ILE A 264 -16.20 10.09 0.97
CA ILE A 264 -15.46 11.09 0.18
C ILE A 264 -16.17 12.45 0.27
N LEU A 265 -17.50 12.47 0.12
CA LEU A 265 -18.26 13.73 0.19
C LEU A 265 -18.19 14.34 1.59
N LYS A 266 -18.29 13.52 2.64
CA LYS A 266 -18.13 13.97 4.03
C LYS A 266 -16.74 14.56 4.26
N ALA A 267 -15.69 13.93 3.73
CA ALA A 267 -14.32 14.45 3.85
C ALA A 267 -14.15 15.78 3.07
N ALA A 268 -14.65 15.84 1.83
CA ALA A 268 -14.53 17.01 0.96
C ALA A 268 -15.23 18.26 1.51
N THR A 269 -16.29 18.07 2.30
CA THR A 269 -17.12 19.14 2.87
C THR A 269 -16.81 19.44 4.34
N PHE A 270 -15.75 18.85 4.91
CA PHE A 270 -15.42 18.93 6.34
C PHE A 270 -16.59 18.51 7.25
N GLY A 271 -17.21 17.37 6.94
CA GLY A 271 -18.32 16.81 7.70
C GLY A 271 -19.66 17.48 7.39
N PHE A 272 -19.86 17.97 6.17
CA PHE A 272 -21.01 18.81 5.80
C PHE A 272 -21.12 20.05 6.70
N SER A 273 -19.98 20.73 6.90
CA SER A 273 -19.92 21.93 7.74
C SER A 273 -20.78 23.05 7.18
N ASN A 274 -21.52 23.77 8.04
CA ASN A 274 -22.28 24.96 7.66
C ASN A 274 -21.40 26.05 7.01
N LYS A 275 -20.09 26.07 7.25
CA LYS A 275 -19.16 27.01 6.58
C LYS A 275 -19.03 26.76 5.09
N ASN A 276 -19.31 25.54 4.64
CA ASN A 276 -19.22 25.10 3.26
C ASN A 276 -20.60 25.01 2.59
N LEU A 277 -21.67 25.35 3.32
CA LEU A 277 -23.03 25.37 2.78
C LEU A 277 -23.23 26.64 1.97
N VAL A 278 -23.58 26.48 0.70
CA VAL A 278 -23.75 27.58 -0.27
C VAL A 278 -25.23 27.92 -0.45
N GLY A 279 -26.08 26.90 -0.51
CA GLY A 279 -27.51 27.05 -0.66
C GLY A 279 -28.26 25.96 0.09
N LYS A 280 -29.38 26.32 0.70
CA LYS A 280 -30.22 25.39 1.46
C LYS A 280 -31.69 25.62 1.13
N SER A 281 -32.32 24.59 0.57
CA SER A 281 -33.76 24.46 0.39
C SER A 281 -34.27 23.28 1.22
N GLU A 282 -35.59 23.06 1.26
CA GLU A 282 -36.22 21.98 2.04
C GLU A 282 -35.66 20.59 1.68
N PHE A 283 -35.46 20.33 0.38
CA PHE A 283 -35.01 19.03 -0.12
C PHE A 283 -33.60 19.04 -0.71
N VAL A 284 -33.03 20.22 -0.99
CA VAL A 284 -31.76 20.35 -1.70
C VAL A 284 -30.77 21.17 -0.90
N HIS A 285 -29.61 20.59 -0.61
CA HIS A 285 -28.50 21.28 0.04
C HIS A 285 -27.29 21.32 -0.90
N ILE A 286 -26.76 22.51 -1.16
CA ILE A 286 -25.60 22.70 -2.02
C ILE A 286 -24.39 23.02 -1.15
N TYR A 287 -23.36 22.20 -1.24
CA TYR A 287 -22.09 22.39 -0.55
C TYR A 287 -20.96 22.67 -1.52
N LYS A 288 -20.03 23.50 -1.06
CA LYS A 288 -18.69 23.63 -1.66
C LYS A 288 -17.77 22.61 -1.02
N GLY A 289 -17.07 21.83 -1.84
CA GLY A 289 -16.13 20.82 -1.38
C GLY A 289 -14.76 20.97 -2.04
N VAL A 290 -13.75 20.35 -1.43
CA VAL A 290 -12.43 20.17 -2.03
C VAL A 290 -12.07 18.69 -1.96
N LEU A 291 -11.91 18.06 -3.13
CA LEU A 291 -11.50 16.67 -3.26
C LEU A 291 -10.00 16.51 -2.89
N ARG A 292 -9.55 15.26 -2.78
CA ARG A 292 -8.22 14.89 -2.30
C ARG A 292 -7.08 15.36 -3.19
N ASP A 293 -7.35 15.44 -4.48
CA ASP A 293 -6.46 15.96 -5.53
C ASP A 293 -6.44 17.50 -5.57
N GLY A 294 -7.19 18.17 -4.70
CA GLY A 294 -7.33 19.63 -4.69
C GLY A 294 -8.44 20.16 -5.60
N THR A 295 -9.15 19.29 -6.33
CA THR A 295 -10.24 19.69 -7.20
C THR A 295 -11.37 20.29 -6.37
N LYS A 296 -11.75 21.53 -6.66
CA LYS A 296 -12.89 22.20 -6.01
C LYS A 296 -14.18 21.74 -6.69
N VAL A 297 -15.17 21.38 -5.89
CA VAL A 297 -16.42 20.80 -6.38
C VAL A 297 -17.64 21.46 -5.77
N LYS A 298 -18.72 21.53 -6.55
CA LYS A 298 -20.07 21.80 -6.07
C LYS A 298 -20.76 20.44 -5.85
N ILE A 299 -21.28 20.22 -4.66
CA ILE A 299 -21.96 18.99 -4.27
C ILE A 299 -23.42 19.34 -4.01
N GLU A 300 -24.30 18.93 -4.90
CA GLU A 300 -25.74 19.13 -4.78
C GLU A 300 -26.37 17.88 -4.20
N MET A 301 -26.88 17.97 -2.96
CA MET A 301 -27.44 16.85 -2.22
C MET A 301 -28.96 16.96 -2.18
N TYR A 302 -29.64 15.89 -2.59
CA TYR A 302 -31.09 15.75 -2.50
C TYR A 302 -31.42 14.81 -1.35
N TRP A 303 -32.23 15.27 -0.40
CA TRP A 303 -32.66 14.53 0.78
C TRP A 303 -34.03 13.92 0.55
N ASP A 304 -34.06 12.86 -0.24
CA ASP A 304 -35.24 12.10 -0.59
C ASP A 304 -35.08 10.61 -0.22
N ASP A 305 -36.17 9.98 0.22
CA ASP A 305 -36.23 8.53 0.46
C ASP A 305 -36.86 7.86 -0.77
N ILE A 306 -36.01 7.58 -1.76
CA ILE A 306 -36.44 7.14 -3.08
C ILE A 306 -36.66 5.63 -3.11
N SER A 307 -37.69 5.18 -3.82
CA SER A 307 -37.89 3.78 -4.20
C SER A 307 -36.69 3.19 -4.95
N ARG A 308 -36.63 1.86 -5.11
CA ARG A 308 -35.56 1.23 -5.89
C ARG A 308 -35.58 1.63 -7.36
N ASP A 309 -36.77 1.82 -7.93
CA ASP A 309 -36.94 2.09 -9.37
C ASP A 309 -36.48 3.51 -9.71
N SER A 310 -36.89 4.50 -8.93
CA SER A 310 -36.46 5.88 -9.13
C SER A 310 -34.96 6.10 -8.82
N TYR A 311 -34.32 5.21 -8.04
CA TYR A 311 -32.86 5.19 -7.95
C TYR A 311 -32.19 4.69 -9.24
N HIS A 312 -32.76 3.67 -9.89
CA HIS A 312 -32.23 3.19 -11.16
C HIS A 312 -32.32 4.28 -12.23
N GLU A 313 -33.46 4.98 -12.31
CA GLU A 313 -33.64 6.16 -13.17
C GLU A 313 -32.58 7.23 -12.91
N PHE A 314 -32.35 7.60 -11.65
CA PHE A 314 -31.31 8.55 -11.28
C PHE A 314 -29.89 8.11 -11.71
N VAL A 315 -29.58 6.83 -11.60
CA VAL A 315 -28.26 6.31 -12.01
C VAL A 315 -28.10 6.35 -13.52
N GLU A 316 -29.12 5.98 -14.29
CA GLU A 316 -29.10 6.09 -15.75
C GLU A 316 -28.97 7.54 -16.19
N GLU A 317 -29.69 8.46 -15.55
CA GLU A 317 -29.53 9.90 -15.75
C GLU A 317 -28.09 10.34 -15.47
N CYS A 318 -27.53 10.00 -14.32
CA CYS A 318 -26.17 10.42 -13.96
C CYS A 318 -25.08 9.86 -14.88
N LYS A 319 -25.29 8.65 -15.43
CA LYS A 319 -24.36 8.08 -16.43
C LYS A 319 -24.30 8.97 -17.67
N ILE A 320 -25.45 9.33 -18.23
CA ILE A 320 -25.56 10.25 -19.37
C ILE A 320 -24.90 11.58 -19.03
N LEU A 321 -25.29 12.19 -17.90
CA LEU A 321 -24.79 13.50 -17.49
C LEU A 321 -23.27 13.52 -17.26
N SER A 322 -22.67 12.41 -16.80
CA SER A 322 -21.23 12.28 -16.58
C SER A 322 -20.38 12.14 -17.84
N GLU A 323 -21.02 11.80 -18.97
CA GLU A 323 -20.36 11.66 -20.28
C GLU A 323 -20.33 12.97 -21.06
N LEU A 324 -21.19 13.93 -20.70
CA LEU A 324 -21.23 15.26 -21.32
C LEU A 324 -19.90 15.98 -21.16
N ASN A 325 -19.36 16.50 -22.27
CA ASN A 325 -18.10 17.22 -22.26
C ASN A 325 -18.08 18.31 -23.34
N HIS A 326 -18.37 19.54 -22.93
CA HIS A 326 -18.36 20.71 -23.80
C HIS A 326 -17.80 21.93 -23.07
N LYS A 327 -17.09 22.81 -23.79
CA LYS A 327 -16.42 24.00 -23.22
C LYS A 327 -17.38 25.01 -22.58
N ASN A 328 -18.65 25.02 -22.99
CA ASN A 328 -19.71 25.91 -22.50
C ASN A 328 -20.75 25.18 -21.61
N LEU A 329 -20.38 24.02 -21.06
CA LEU A 329 -21.22 23.22 -20.18
C LEU A 329 -20.46 22.91 -18.89
N VAL A 330 -21.12 23.03 -17.74
CA VAL A 330 -20.51 22.66 -16.46
C VAL A 330 -20.27 21.15 -16.41
N LYS A 331 -19.05 20.75 -16.06
CA LYS A 331 -18.68 19.34 -16.03
C LYS A 331 -19.27 18.61 -14.82
N VAL A 332 -19.98 17.52 -15.07
CA VAL A 332 -20.36 16.55 -14.04
C VAL A 332 -19.20 15.62 -13.78
N LEU A 333 -18.71 15.61 -12.53
CA LEU A 333 -17.59 14.77 -12.11
C LEU A 333 -18.07 13.40 -11.64
N GLY A 334 -19.31 13.32 -11.14
CA GLY A 334 -19.92 12.06 -10.76
C GLY A 334 -21.13 12.22 -9.85
N TRP A 335 -21.56 11.11 -9.28
CA TRP A 335 -22.71 11.04 -8.38
C TRP A 335 -22.42 10.17 -7.16
N CYS A 336 -23.23 10.31 -6.12
CA CYS A 336 -23.13 9.54 -4.88
C CYS A 336 -24.51 9.11 -4.40
N LYS A 337 -24.60 7.88 -3.90
CA LYS A 337 -25.76 7.39 -3.16
C LYS A 337 -25.44 7.25 -1.67
N GLY A 338 -26.14 8.00 -0.83
CA GLY A 338 -26.19 7.81 0.61
C GLY A 338 -27.37 6.96 1.05
N ARG A 339 -27.51 6.73 2.36
CA ARG A 339 -28.70 6.04 2.91
C ARG A 339 -29.96 6.90 2.91
N LYS A 340 -29.82 8.23 2.98
CA LYS A 340 -30.91 9.21 3.13
C LYS A 340 -30.81 10.36 2.13
N PHE A 341 -29.90 10.24 1.18
CA PHE A 341 -29.65 11.29 0.20
C PHE A 341 -29.05 10.69 -1.05
N ARG A 342 -29.21 11.41 -2.15
CA ARG A 342 -28.40 11.28 -3.36
C ARG A 342 -27.67 12.58 -3.61
N ALA A 343 -26.56 12.53 -4.33
CA ALA A 343 -25.82 13.73 -4.66
C ALA A 343 -25.26 13.68 -6.07
N VAL A 344 -25.25 14.85 -6.72
CA VAL A 344 -24.56 15.09 -7.99
C VAL A 344 -23.39 16.02 -7.70
N ILE A 345 -22.22 15.69 -8.24
CA ILE A 345 -20.98 16.40 -8.03
C ILE A 345 -20.56 17.03 -9.34
N THR A 346 -20.48 18.35 -9.38
CA THR A 346 -19.96 19.12 -10.50
C THR A 346 -18.70 19.88 -10.11
N GLU A 347 -17.98 20.40 -11.10
CA GLU A 347 -16.89 21.32 -10.83
C GLU A 347 -17.38 22.59 -10.11
N TRP A 348 -16.56 23.13 -9.21
CA TRP A 348 -16.85 24.40 -8.56
C TRP A 348 -16.41 25.56 -9.45
N ILE A 349 -17.39 26.32 -9.90
CA ILE A 349 -17.24 27.55 -10.69
C ILE A 349 -17.40 28.71 -9.69
N ARG A 350 -16.37 29.57 -9.58
CA ARG A 350 -16.37 30.79 -8.74
C ARG A 350 -17.12 31.95 -9.38
N GLU A 351 -17.60 31.78 -10.59
CA GLU A 351 -18.04 32.84 -11.46
C GLU A 351 -19.52 33.17 -11.27
N GLU A 352 -19.89 34.38 -11.69
CA GLU A 352 -21.21 34.96 -11.48
C GLU A 352 -22.20 34.51 -12.55
N SER A 353 -23.49 34.57 -12.23
CA SER A 353 -24.55 34.35 -13.21
C SER A 353 -24.60 35.49 -14.22
N VAL A 354 -25.12 35.20 -15.41
CA VAL A 354 -25.42 36.21 -16.43
C VAL A 354 -26.29 37.33 -15.84
N GLU A 355 -27.20 36.99 -14.94
CA GLU A 355 -28.02 37.96 -14.19
C GLU A 355 -27.17 39.00 -13.45
N MET A 356 -26.25 38.56 -12.59
CA MET A 356 -25.37 39.48 -11.86
C MET A 356 -24.45 40.25 -12.81
N TRP A 357 -23.95 39.58 -13.85
CA TRP A 357 -23.11 40.20 -14.86
C TRP A 357 -23.81 41.33 -15.63
N LEU A 358 -25.09 41.15 -16.01
CA LEU A 358 -25.90 42.18 -16.66
C LEU A 358 -26.19 43.36 -15.72
N LEU A 359 -26.48 43.08 -14.44
CA LEU A 359 -26.80 44.08 -13.43
C LEU A 359 -25.59 44.92 -13.03
N GLU A 360 -24.46 44.29 -12.74
CA GLU A 360 -23.28 44.98 -12.22
C GLU A 360 -22.48 45.64 -13.34
N SER A 361 -22.14 44.89 -14.38
CA SER A 361 -21.18 45.33 -15.39
C SER A 361 -21.81 46.12 -16.54
N GLY A 362 -23.08 45.87 -16.88
CA GLY A 362 -23.72 46.46 -18.08
C GLY A 362 -22.93 46.17 -19.37
N PRO A 363 -22.75 44.90 -19.75
CA PRO A 363 -21.82 44.52 -20.81
C PRO A 363 -22.25 45.04 -22.19
N SER A 364 -21.27 45.42 -23.02
CA SER A 364 -21.50 45.89 -24.40
C SER A 364 -22.01 44.78 -25.30
N TRP A 365 -22.53 45.15 -26.48
CA TRP A 365 -23.03 44.18 -27.47
C TRP A 365 -22.05 43.06 -27.78
N ASN A 366 -20.77 43.40 -27.98
CA ASN A 366 -19.72 42.43 -28.34
C ASN A 366 -19.56 41.34 -27.28
N HIS A 367 -19.65 41.73 -26.00
CA HIS A 367 -19.58 40.81 -24.88
C HIS A 367 -20.83 39.91 -24.82
N ARG A 368 -22.02 40.49 -24.98
CA ARG A 368 -23.29 39.73 -24.97
C ARG A 368 -23.40 38.75 -26.12
N VAL A 369 -23.03 39.15 -27.34
CA VAL A 369 -23.09 38.27 -28.51
C VAL A 369 -22.05 37.15 -28.43
N LYS A 370 -20.90 37.38 -27.80
CA LYS A 370 -19.94 36.31 -27.48
C LYS A 370 -20.54 35.27 -26.52
N ALA A 371 -21.19 35.72 -25.45
CA ALA A 371 -21.89 34.83 -24.53
C ALA A 371 -23.06 34.11 -25.20
N LEU A 372 -23.84 34.77 -26.07
CA LEU A 372 -24.89 34.12 -26.84
C LEU A 372 -24.32 33.03 -27.77
N MET A 373 -23.17 33.30 -28.41
CA MET A 373 -22.52 32.34 -29.30
C MET A 373 -22.14 31.05 -28.57
N GLY A 374 -21.51 31.15 -27.39
CA GLY A 374 -21.14 29.95 -26.60
C GLY A 374 -22.35 29.16 -26.11
N VAL A 375 -23.46 29.84 -25.77
CA VAL A 375 -24.73 29.16 -25.43
C VAL A 375 -25.28 28.39 -26.63
N VAL A 376 -25.30 29.01 -27.82
CA VAL A 376 -25.80 28.36 -29.04
C VAL A 376 -24.92 27.17 -29.46
N GLU A 377 -23.60 27.28 -29.32
CA GLU A 377 -22.67 26.15 -29.55
C GLU A 377 -22.97 24.98 -28.61
N CYS A 378 -23.20 25.25 -27.33
CA CYS A 378 -23.58 24.23 -26.37
C CYS A 378 -24.94 23.60 -26.68
N MET A 379 -25.90 24.40 -27.11
CA MET A 379 -27.23 23.92 -27.48
C MET A 379 -27.18 22.99 -28.70
N LEU A 380 -26.35 23.30 -29.70
CA LEU A 380 -26.13 22.44 -30.86
C LEU A 380 -25.50 21.11 -30.45
N TYR A 381 -24.43 21.15 -29.64
CA TYR A 381 -23.81 19.93 -29.11
C TYR A 381 -24.83 19.02 -28.42
N LEU A 382 -25.64 19.58 -27.51
CA LEU A 382 -26.68 18.82 -26.81
C LEU A 382 -27.81 18.36 -27.75
N HIS A 383 -28.13 19.12 -28.79
CA HIS A 383 -29.17 18.72 -29.75
C HIS A 383 -28.72 17.55 -30.65
N GLU A 384 -27.47 17.57 -31.10
CA GLU A 384 -26.92 16.60 -32.06
C GLU A 384 -26.44 15.32 -31.38
N GLU A 385 -25.74 15.43 -30.26
CA GLU A 385 -25.15 14.27 -29.57
C GLU A 385 -26.04 13.72 -28.44
N TRP A 386 -26.81 14.58 -27.75
CA TRP A 386 -27.52 14.23 -26.51
C TRP A 386 -28.98 14.75 -26.46
N PRO A 387 -29.85 14.41 -27.43
CA PRO A 387 -31.17 15.02 -27.58
C PRO A 387 -32.09 14.85 -26.34
N GLU A 388 -31.88 13.79 -25.55
CA GLU A 388 -32.55 13.52 -24.28
C GLU A 388 -32.18 14.49 -23.13
N VAL A 389 -31.09 15.25 -23.24
CA VAL A 389 -30.68 16.20 -22.18
C VAL A 389 -31.47 17.51 -22.34
N ASP A 390 -32.27 17.85 -21.33
CA ASP A 390 -32.89 19.16 -21.19
C ASP A 390 -31.99 20.08 -20.36
N TYR A 391 -32.08 21.38 -20.62
CA TYR A 391 -31.24 22.40 -20.00
C TYR A 391 -32.05 23.64 -19.65
N ASP A 392 -31.60 24.35 -18.62
CA ASP A 392 -32.21 25.60 -18.16
C ASP A 392 -31.43 26.79 -18.72
N LEU A 393 -32.11 27.64 -19.49
CA LEU A 393 -31.55 28.85 -20.10
C LEU A 393 -32.13 30.10 -19.44
N LYS A 394 -32.05 30.20 -18.12
CA LYS A 394 -32.33 31.45 -17.41
C LYS A 394 -31.05 32.24 -17.26
N ILE A 395 -31.14 33.57 -17.23
CA ILE A 395 -29.99 34.41 -16.91
C ILE A 395 -29.38 34.09 -15.53
N SER A 396 -30.13 33.45 -14.63
CA SER A 396 -29.65 32.97 -13.33
C SER A 396 -29.01 31.56 -13.36
N SER A 397 -29.23 30.78 -14.42
CA SER A 397 -28.68 29.41 -14.57
C SER A 397 -27.44 29.34 -15.45
N VAL A 398 -27.20 30.34 -16.30
CA VAL A 398 -25.99 30.46 -17.11
C VAL A 398 -24.96 31.28 -16.35
N LEU A 399 -23.75 30.75 -16.23
CA LEU A 399 -22.62 31.39 -15.56
C LEU A 399 -21.68 32.01 -16.61
N VAL A 400 -21.00 33.11 -16.28
CA VAL A 400 -20.06 33.78 -17.20
C VAL A 400 -18.65 33.71 -16.63
N HIS A 401 -17.75 33.00 -17.32
CA HIS A 401 -16.35 32.90 -16.95
C HIS A 401 -15.59 34.23 -17.15
N ASP A 402 -14.45 34.43 -16.48
CA ASP A 402 -13.59 35.64 -16.63
C ASP A 402 -13.17 35.91 -18.08
N SER A 403 -13.11 34.86 -18.91
CA SER A 403 -12.83 34.96 -20.35
C SER A 403 -14.06 35.30 -21.21
N LEU A 404 -15.20 35.63 -20.59
CA LEU A 404 -16.49 35.88 -21.21
C LEU A 404 -17.04 34.66 -21.96
N GLU A 405 -16.71 33.47 -21.45
CA GLU A 405 -17.26 32.21 -21.95
C GLU A 405 -18.46 31.81 -21.09
N PRO A 406 -19.63 31.55 -21.69
CA PRO A 406 -20.82 31.13 -20.96
C PRO A 406 -20.70 29.65 -20.55
N LEU A 407 -21.28 29.30 -19.41
CA LEU A 407 -21.36 27.94 -18.90
C LEU A 407 -22.79 27.63 -18.46
N ILE A 408 -23.44 26.68 -19.13
CA ILE A 408 -24.77 26.19 -18.73
C ILE A 408 -24.59 25.28 -17.50
N SER A 409 -25.16 25.67 -16.35
CA SER A 409 -24.93 25.00 -15.07
C SER A 409 -26.05 24.06 -14.60
N ARG A 410 -27.22 24.13 -15.23
CA ARG A 410 -28.41 23.35 -14.87
C ARG A 410 -28.95 22.61 -16.07
N PHE A 411 -28.94 21.29 -15.97
CA PHE A 411 -29.39 20.37 -16.99
C PHE A 411 -29.76 19.04 -16.35
N GLN A 412 -30.69 18.32 -16.99
CA GLN A 412 -31.26 17.06 -16.49
C GLN A 412 -31.66 16.19 -17.67
N VAL A 413 -31.77 14.88 -17.47
CA VAL A 413 -32.31 14.01 -18.52
C VAL A 413 -33.83 14.16 -18.55
N GLY A 414 -34.38 14.44 -19.72
CA GLY A 414 -35.80 14.70 -19.92
C GLY A 414 -36.33 14.08 -21.20
N ASP A 415 -37.52 14.51 -21.61
CA ASP A 415 -38.17 13.97 -22.80
C ASP A 415 -37.45 14.37 -24.09
N ARG A 416 -37.10 13.35 -24.89
CA ARG A 416 -36.36 13.44 -26.15
C ARG A 416 -37.00 14.37 -27.20
N ASN A 417 -38.29 14.69 -27.07
CA ASN A 417 -39.08 15.34 -28.12
C ASN A 417 -39.42 16.82 -27.88
N ASN A 418 -38.70 17.51 -27.00
CA ASN A 418 -39.04 18.87 -26.60
C ASN A 418 -38.24 19.99 -27.29
N SER A 419 -37.84 19.81 -28.55
CA SER A 419 -37.07 20.80 -29.32
C SER A 419 -37.75 22.18 -29.36
N ARG A 420 -39.09 22.22 -29.44
CA ARG A 420 -39.86 23.47 -29.43
C ARG A 420 -39.68 24.25 -28.12
N LYS A 421 -39.72 23.56 -26.97
CA LYS A 421 -39.49 24.20 -25.65
C LYS A 421 -38.05 24.64 -25.49
N LYS A 422 -37.07 23.86 -25.99
CA LYS A 422 -35.65 24.25 -25.97
C LYS A 422 -35.41 25.55 -26.78
N ILE A 423 -36.01 25.66 -27.96
CA ILE A 423 -35.95 26.88 -28.78
C ILE A 423 -36.65 28.05 -28.09
N CYS A 424 -37.82 27.83 -27.49
CA CYS A 424 -38.56 28.86 -26.76
C CYS A 424 -37.77 29.39 -25.55
N LYS A 425 -37.17 28.50 -24.75
CA LYS A 425 -36.28 28.86 -23.63
C LYS A 425 -35.12 29.75 -24.10
N PHE A 426 -34.51 29.40 -25.22
CA PHE A 426 -33.45 30.23 -25.82
C PHE A 426 -33.97 31.58 -26.29
N GLY A 427 -35.16 31.64 -26.89
CA GLY A 427 -35.81 32.90 -27.27
C GLY A 427 -35.97 33.85 -26.08
N ILE A 428 -36.48 33.34 -24.96
CA ILE A 428 -36.61 34.11 -23.71
C ILE A 428 -35.23 34.59 -23.23
N PHE A 429 -34.26 33.67 -23.10
CA PHE A 429 -32.89 34.00 -22.69
C PHE A 429 -32.25 35.11 -23.54
N LEU A 430 -32.40 35.00 -24.87
CA LEU A 430 -31.88 35.98 -25.81
C LEU A 430 -32.53 37.35 -25.63
N LEU A 431 -33.84 37.39 -25.41
CA LEU A 431 -34.58 38.64 -25.18
C LEU A 431 -34.18 39.27 -23.84
N GLU A 432 -34.05 38.49 -22.77
CA GLU A 432 -33.53 38.96 -21.49
C GLU A 432 -32.11 39.52 -21.63
N MET A 433 -31.25 38.86 -22.41
CA MET A 433 -29.88 39.32 -22.69
C MET A 433 -29.83 40.67 -23.42
N ILE A 434 -30.79 40.98 -24.29
CA ILE A 434 -30.79 42.24 -25.06
C ILE A 434 -31.51 43.36 -24.30
N LEU A 435 -32.62 43.04 -23.66
CA LEU A 435 -33.52 44.03 -23.05
C LEU A 435 -33.18 44.30 -21.58
N ASN A 436 -32.45 43.39 -20.92
CA ASN A 436 -32.18 43.45 -19.48
C ASN A 436 -33.44 43.65 -18.64
N LYS A 437 -34.55 43.06 -19.09
CA LYS A 437 -35.85 43.03 -18.40
C LYS A 437 -36.14 41.62 -17.93
N ARG A 438 -36.57 41.49 -16.67
CA ARG A 438 -36.78 40.19 -16.03
C ARG A 438 -38.17 39.65 -16.31
N VAL A 439 -38.26 38.36 -16.61
CA VAL A 439 -39.53 37.61 -16.60
C VAL A 439 -40.12 37.56 -15.18
N GLN A 440 -39.26 37.43 -14.16
CA GLN A 440 -39.66 37.09 -12.79
C GLN A 440 -40.30 38.26 -11.99
N ASP A 441 -39.85 39.50 -12.23
CA ASP A 441 -40.23 40.66 -11.41
C ASP A 441 -41.34 41.51 -12.05
N ASP A 442 -41.45 41.52 -13.38
CA ASP A 442 -42.41 42.35 -14.12
C ASP A 442 -43.66 41.57 -14.58
N PHE A 443 -43.66 40.22 -14.55
CA PHE A 443 -44.68 39.38 -15.21
C PHE A 443 -45.19 38.18 -14.37
N ASP A 444 -45.41 38.36 -13.07
CA ASP A 444 -45.96 37.34 -12.15
C ASP A 444 -45.22 35.97 -12.19
N GLY A 445 -43.95 35.97 -12.58
CA GLY A 445 -43.11 34.77 -12.63
C GLY A 445 -43.49 33.73 -13.68
N ASN A 446 -44.36 34.05 -14.64
CA ASN A 446 -44.75 33.11 -15.70
C ASN A 446 -44.14 33.50 -17.06
N ASP A 447 -43.45 32.56 -17.70
CA ASP A 447 -42.92 32.69 -19.07
C ASP A 447 -44.03 33.15 -20.05
N ASP A 448 -45.27 32.71 -19.84
CA ASP A 448 -46.41 33.12 -20.69
C ASP A 448 -46.75 34.61 -20.57
N GLY A 449 -46.55 35.21 -19.39
CA GLY A 449 -46.78 36.64 -19.15
C GLY A 449 -45.77 37.49 -19.90
N PHE A 450 -44.49 37.12 -19.84
CA PHE A 450 -43.42 37.76 -20.59
C PHE A 450 -43.62 37.60 -22.10
N ILE A 451 -43.95 36.39 -22.57
CA ILE A 451 -44.24 36.14 -23.99
C ILE A 451 -45.43 37.01 -24.45
N SER A 452 -46.47 37.12 -23.63
CA SER A 452 -47.64 37.95 -23.95
C SER A 452 -47.28 39.44 -24.01
N TYR A 453 -46.44 39.94 -23.12
CA TYR A 453 -45.91 41.30 -23.17
C TYR A 453 -45.06 41.56 -24.42
N MET A 454 -44.19 40.61 -24.78
CA MET A 454 -43.39 40.74 -26.00
C MET A 454 -44.25 40.74 -27.27
N ARG A 455 -45.44 40.11 -27.24
CA ARG A 455 -46.41 40.16 -28.35
C ARG A 455 -47.18 41.48 -28.45
N THR A 456 -47.41 42.18 -27.35
CA THR A 456 -48.09 43.49 -27.38
C THR A 456 -47.19 44.62 -27.88
N LEU A 457 -45.87 44.38 -27.90
CA LEU A 457 -44.88 45.31 -28.40
C LEU A 457 -44.78 45.29 -29.93
N HIS A 458 -44.90 46.46 -30.55
CA HIS A 458 -44.64 46.62 -31.97
C HIS A 458 -43.12 46.68 -32.25
N PRO A 459 -42.62 46.10 -33.36
CA PRO A 459 -41.20 46.13 -33.73
C PRO A 459 -40.52 47.52 -33.69
N PRO A 460 -41.18 48.64 -34.06
CA PRO A 460 -40.58 49.98 -33.99
C PRO A 460 -40.31 50.44 -32.55
N ASP A 461 -41.14 50.03 -31.59
CA ASP A 461 -41.01 50.44 -30.19
C ASP A 461 -40.03 49.57 -29.43
N MET A 462 -39.81 48.33 -29.87
CA MET A 462 -38.82 47.43 -29.27
C MET A 462 -37.39 47.96 -29.34
N HIS A 463 -37.03 48.71 -30.38
CA HIS A 463 -35.69 49.30 -30.49
C HIS A 463 -35.40 50.31 -29.38
N LYS A 464 -36.43 50.96 -28.83
CA LYS A 464 -36.31 51.90 -27.70
C LYS A 464 -36.13 51.17 -26.37
N MET A 465 -36.34 49.86 -26.34
CA MET A 465 -36.26 49.03 -25.14
C MET A 465 -34.98 48.21 -25.06
N ILE A 466 -34.11 48.32 -26.06
CA ILE A 466 -32.76 47.78 -25.99
C ILE A 466 -32.10 48.38 -24.75
N ASP A 467 -31.44 47.54 -23.95
CA ASP A 467 -30.80 47.97 -22.70
C ASP A 467 -29.90 49.19 -22.96
N GLU A 468 -30.25 50.34 -22.36
CA GLU A 468 -29.54 51.60 -22.55
C GLU A 468 -28.08 51.52 -22.08
N ARG A 469 -27.77 50.59 -21.16
CA ARG A 469 -26.39 50.34 -20.69
C ARG A 469 -25.61 49.45 -21.66
N MET A 470 -26.28 48.80 -22.60
CA MET A 470 -25.60 48.06 -23.67
C MET A 470 -25.03 49.07 -24.66
N ASP A 471 -23.72 49.30 -24.60
CA ASP A 471 -23.00 50.10 -25.59
C ASP A 471 -23.10 49.41 -26.96
N VAL A 472 -23.91 49.99 -27.86
CA VAL A 472 -24.19 49.50 -29.22
C VAL A 472 -23.73 50.54 -30.24
N THR A 473 -22.81 50.17 -31.13
CA THR A 473 -22.41 51.02 -32.26
C THR A 473 -23.51 51.08 -33.32
N GLU A 474 -23.59 52.17 -34.10
CA GLU A 474 -24.56 52.28 -35.21
C GLU A 474 -24.45 51.12 -36.21
N THR A 475 -23.24 50.60 -36.43
CA THR A 475 -22.98 49.43 -37.27
C THR A 475 -23.50 48.13 -36.65
N ALA A 476 -23.41 47.99 -35.33
CA ALA A 476 -23.90 46.82 -34.60
C ALA A 476 -25.43 46.83 -34.46
N LEU A 477 -26.07 48.00 -34.49
CA LEU A 477 -27.52 48.13 -34.30
C LEU A 477 -28.32 47.26 -35.27
N HIS A 478 -27.90 47.15 -36.53
CA HIS A 478 -28.54 46.26 -37.49
C HIS A 478 -28.49 44.78 -37.04
N HIS A 479 -27.37 44.33 -36.47
CA HIS A 479 -27.23 42.98 -35.94
C HIS A 479 -28.05 42.77 -34.67
N VAL A 480 -28.10 43.76 -33.77
CA VAL A 480 -28.97 43.70 -32.58
C VAL A 480 -30.42 43.49 -33.00
N LYS A 481 -30.90 44.23 -34.02
CA LYS A 481 -32.26 44.08 -34.55
C LYS A 481 -32.52 42.69 -35.12
N GLN A 482 -31.56 42.12 -35.85
CA GLN A 482 -31.68 40.77 -36.40
C GLN A 482 -31.78 39.71 -35.29
N VAL A 483 -30.93 39.81 -34.27
CA VAL A 483 -30.92 38.87 -33.14
C VAL A 483 -32.18 39.04 -32.28
N LEU A 484 -32.66 40.27 -32.10
CA LEU A 484 -33.94 40.55 -31.43
C LEU A 484 -35.13 39.93 -32.19
N SER A 485 -35.15 40.05 -33.52
CA SER A 485 -36.16 39.41 -34.37
C SER A 485 -36.11 37.88 -34.28
N LEU A 486 -34.91 37.30 -34.13
CA LEU A 486 -34.75 35.87 -33.90
C LEU A 486 -35.36 35.45 -32.55
N GLY A 487 -35.14 36.23 -31.49
CA GLY A 487 -35.77 35.98 -30.18
C GLY A 487 -37.28 35.90 -30.25
N LEU A 488 -37.91 36.85 -30.95
CA LEU A 488 -39.36 36.85 -31.20
C LEU A 488 -39.82 35.61 -31.97
N MET A 489 -39.09 35.24 -33.02
CA MET A 489 -39.38 34.04 -33.81
C MET A 489 -39.28 32.75 -32.97
N CYS A 490 -38.36 32.70 -32.01
CA CYS A 490 -38.21 31.57 -31.10
C CYS A 490 -39.36 31.43 -30.09
N ILE A 491 -40.00 32.54 -29.68
CA ILE A 491 -41.13 32.54 -28.72
C ILE A 491 -42.51 32.52 -29.39
N ASP A 492 -42.59 32.69 -30.71
CA ASP A 492 -43.86 32.65 -31.43
C ASP A 492 -44.39 31.22 -31.55
N GLN A 493 -45.38 30.89 -30.70
CA GLN A 493 -46.06 29.61 -30.68
C GLN A 493 -47.36 29.61 -31.49
N SER A 494 -47.77 30.77 -32.03
CA SER A 494 -49.12 31.00 -32.56
C SER A 494 -49.31 30.57 -34.02
N ASN A 495 -48.25 30.54 -34.82
CA ASN A 495 -48.32 30.13 -36.23
C ASN A 495 -47.83 28.69 -36.43
N ASN A 496 -48.54 27.96 -37.29
CA ASN A 496 -48.12 26.65 -37.85
C ASN A 496 -46.93 26.76 -38.82
N GLU A 497 -46.24 27.91 -38.88
CA GLU A 497 -44.96 28.04 -39.55
C GLU A 497 -43.83 27.45 -38.69
N LYS A 498 -42.81 26.90 -39.36
CA LYS A 498 -41.70 26.19 -38.71
C LYS A 498 -40.93 27.14 -37.80
N LEU A 499 -40.86 26.83 -36.50
CA LEU A 499 -39.85 27.40 -35.60
C LEU A 499 -38.47 27.36 -36.27
N PRO A 500 -37.59 28.33 -35.97
CA PRO A 500 -36.26 28.33 -36.54
C PRO A 500 -35.52 27.06 -36.13
N SER A 501 -34.84 26.41 -37.07
CA SER A 501 -33.99 25.27 -36.75
C SER A 501 -32.78 25.73 -35.93
N PHE A 502 -32.19 24.83 -35.15
CA PHE A 502 -30.94 25.13 -34.43
C PHE A 502 -29.83 25.63 -35.37
N ALA A 503 -29.75 25.12 -36.59
CA ALA A 503 -28.84 25.61 -37.62
C ALA A 503 -29.15 27.06 -38.05
N HIS A 504 -30.44 27.43 -38.16
CA HIS A 504 -30.84 28.80 -38.48
C HIS A 504 -30.46 29.77 -37.35
N ILE A 505 -30.71 29.36 -36.09
CA ILE A 505 -30.31 30.12 -34.89
C ILE A 505 -28.79 30.35 -34.90
N TYR A 506 -28.01 29.28 -35.10
CA TYR A 506 -26.55 29.36 -35.18
C TYR A 506 -26.07 30.31 -36.26
N ASN A 507 -26.63 30.25 -37.46
CA ASN A 507 -26.20 31.09 -38.57
C ASN A 507 -26.41 32.59 -38.30
N ILE A 508 -27.55 32.96 -37.71
CA ILE A 508 -27.84 34.37 -37.38
C ILE A 508 -26.91 34.87 -36.27
N VAL A 509 -26.76 34.12 -35.18
CA VAL A 509 -25.92 34.52 -34.05
C VAL A 509 -24.44 34.51 -34.43
N SER A 510 -23.98 33.52 -35.20
CA SER A 510 -22.61 33.44 -35.70
C SER A 510 -22.25 34.59 -36.63
N LYS A 511 -23.19 35.03 -37.48
CA LYS A 511 -22.99 36.22 -38.31
C LYS A 511 -22.80 37.47 -37.45
N ALA A 512 -23.71 37.70 -36.49
CA ALA A 512 -23.61 38.82 -35.56
C ALA A 512 -22.32 38.79 -34.72
N TYR A 513 -21.85 37.60 -34.33
CA TYR A 513 -20.59 37.42 -33.60
C TYR A 513 -19.36 37.67 -34.48
N LYS A 514 -19.33 37.19 -35.73
CA LYS A 514 -18.21 37.45 -36.63
C LYS A 514 -18.08 38.94 -36.95
N ASP A 515 -19.20 39.62 -37.18
CA ASP A 515 -19.20 41.05 -37.49
C ASP A 515 -18.78 41.90 -36.27
N SER A 516 -19.03 41.44 -35.04
CA SER A 516 -18.56 42.10 -33.81
C SER A 516 -17.03 42.00 -33.61
N LEU A 517 -16.38 40.98 -34.19
CA LEU A 517 -14.92 40.82 -34.17
C LEU A 517 -14.21 41.73 -35.20
N VAL A 518 -14.92 42.22 -36.21
CA VAL A 518 -14.32 42.87 -37.41
C VAL A 518 -14.24 44.40 -37.30
N LEU A 519 -14.61 45.04 -36.18
CA LEU A 519 -14.50 46.50 -36.08
C LEU A 519 -13.03 46.99 -36.16
N PRO A 520 -12.72 48.00 -37.01
CA PRO A 520 -11.40 48.14 -37.62
C PRO A 520 -10.45 48.98 -36.78
N TYR A 521 -9.20 48.55 -36.76
CA TYR A 521 -8.03 49.26 -36.27
C TYR A 521 -7.72 50.48 -37.16
N HIS A 522 -8.52 51.54 -37.12
CA HIS A 522 -8.13 52.82 -37.73
C HIS A 522 -7.16 53.55 -36.78
N LYS A 523 -5.87 53.21 -36.92
CA LYS A 523 -4.79 54.16 -36.60
C LYS A 523 -4.92 55.34 -37.56
N THR A 524 -5.57 56.41 -37.12
CA THR A 524 -5.34 57.74 -37.68
C THR A 524 -3.92 58.16 -37.32
N THR A 525 -2.97 57.87 -38.20
CA THR A 525 -1.68 58.58 -38.22
C THR A 525 -1.95 60.00 -38.67
N HIS A 526 -2.35 60.87 -37.73
CA HIS A 526 -2.11 62.29 -37.89
C HIS A 526 -0.61 62.51 -37.75
N GLY A 527 0.02 62.86 -38.86
CA GLY A 527 1.39 63.34 -38.85
C GLY A 527 1.46 64.64 -38.09
N ASP A 528 2.26 64.66 -37.03
CA ASP A 528 2.96 65.87 -36.63
C ASP A 528 4.43 65.56 -36.44
N ARG A 529 5.19 66.27 -37.27
CA ARG A 529 6.63 66.36 -37.28
C ARG A 529 7.05 67.23 -36.09
N VAL A 530 8.15 66.81 -35.44
CA VAL A 530 9.23 67.64 -34.85
C VAL A 530 9.42 67.57 -33.32
N LYS A 531 10.68 67.22 -32.97
CA LYS A 531 11.42 67.29 -31.69
C LYS A 531 10.97 66.27 -30.62
N GLY A 532 11.82 65.43 -30.03
CA GLY A 532 13.27 65.48 -29.90
C GLY A 532 13.62 65.16 -28.45
N HIS A 533 14.35 64.06 -28.26
CA HIS A 533 15.24 63.78 -27.12
C HIS A 533 14.70 63.26 -25.77
N LYS A 534 15.35 62.14 -25.39
CA LYS A 534 15.76 61.66 -24.07
C LYS A 534 14.82 60.78 -23.26
N ARG A 535 15.16 59.48 -23.33
CA ARG A 535 15.16 58.49 -22.24
C ARG A 535 15.42 59.13 -20.88
N VAL A 536 14.53 58.85 -19.93
CA VAL A 536 14.90 58.74 -18.51
C VAL A 536 14.15 57.53 -17.93
N GLN A 537 14.92 56.52 -17.52
CA GLN A 537 14.49 55.48 -16.60
C GLN A 537 14.47 56.07 -15.18
N PHE A 538 13.41 55.80 -14.43
CA PHE A 538 13.42 55.77 -12.95
C PHE A 538 12.71 54.46 -12.58
N LYS A 539 13.48 53.46 -12.13
CA LYS A 539 13.83 53.13 -10.73
C LYS A 539 12.77 52.26 -10.09
#